data_AF-A0A429EZM1-F1
#
_entry.id   AF-A0A429EZM1-F1
#
_cell.length_a   1.000
_cell.length_b   1.000
_cell.length_c   1.000
_cell.angle_alpha   90.00
_cell.angle_beta   90.00
_cell.angle_gamma   90.00
#
_symmetry.space_group_name_H-M   'P 1'
#
loop_
_entity.id
_entity.type
_entity.pdbx_description
1 polymer ?
#
loop_
_entity_poly.entity_id
_entity_poly.type
_entity_poly.pdbx_seq_one_letter_code
_entity_poly.pdbx_strand_id
1 'polypeptide(L)'
;MLLAERCALLSGRDDDFVMIVLTAYTGMRWGEVHGLERPACRLDRIQIDWQLRELAGQVEKVPPKDDSHRPADLPPFLAALVSDQSTRTRGRCACEGRYPACGGGGQFLFLSPNGRHHRRSTYARRIFQPAADGRYPRGTRQIGKSVLVDATVWPGTPLPAWPDAVPGKQFVPPRGKGVRVVREGQAPAVWLPLIEGLTPHGLRHSHKTWMLEDAIPEVLQAERLGHTVPGIRGVYSHVSQTMRDDLKAKLQRRWEDSLAARLEFGPRSPVPLLDGLLEAARKADVPVDASGQKDDSRRRLASVS
;
A
#
# COMPACT_ATOMS: atom_id res chain seq x y z
N MET A 1 4.18 -2.19 5.72
CA MET A 1 3.49 -3.42 5.30
C MET A 1 2.24 -3.72 6.12
N LEU A 2 2.31 -3.91 7.46
CA LEU A 2 1.12 -4.21 8.27
C LEU A 2 -0.01 -3.18 8.14
N LEU A 3 0.32 -1.89 8.01
CA LEU A 3 -0.68 -0.85 7.71
C LEU A 3 -1.43 -1.12 6.39
N ALA A 4 -0.71 -1.53 5.34
CA ALA A 4 -1.31 -1.82 4.03
C ALA A 4 -2.22 -3.06 4.09
N GLU A 5 -1.79 -4.09 4.82
CA GLU A 5 -2.60 -5.28 5.10
C GLU A 5 -3.89 -4.91 5.84
N ARG A 6 -3.80 -4.12 6.91
CA ARG A 6 -4.98 -3.64 7.65
C ARG A 6 -5.93 -2.78 6.81
N CYS A 7 -5.40 -1.89 5.96
CA CYS A 7 -6.21 -1.11 5.03
C CYS A 7 -6.98 -2.01 4.06
N ALA A 8 -6.32 -3.00 3.47
CA ALA A 8 -6.94 -3.96 2.56
C ALA A 8 -7.98 -4.85 3.24
N LEU A 9 -7.74 -5.26 4.49
CA LEU A 9 -8.71 -6.01 5.30
C LEU A 9 -9.97 -5.18 5.59
N LEU A 10 -9.83 -3.89 5.92
CA LEU A 10 -10.97 -3.01 6.19
C LEU A 10 -11.77 -2.67 4.94
N SER A 11 -11.11 -2.52 3.78
CA SER A 11 -11.79 -2.23 2.53
C SER A 11 -12.29 -3.47 1.80
N GLY A 12 -11.75 -4.65 2.14
CA GLY A 12 -11.95 -5.91 1.43
C GLY A 12 -11.32 -5.92 0.03
N ARG A 13 -10.27 -5.12 -0.20
CA ARG A 13 -9.70 -4.90 -1.55
C ARG A 13 -8.17 -4.92 -1.54
N ASP A 14 -7.59 -5.72 -2.41
CA ASP A 14 -6.14 -5.74 -2.66
C ASP A 14 -5.62 -4.39 -3.19
N ASP A 15 -6.47 -3.61 -3.86
CA ASP A 15 -6.12 -2.29 -4.39
C ASP A 15 -5.61 -1.35 -3.29
N ASP A 16 -6.18 -1.45 -2.09
CA ASP A 16 -5.76 -0.65 -0.94
C ASP A 16 -4.39 -1.07 -0.40
N PHE A 17 -4.06 -2.36 -0.50
CA PHE A 17 -2.71 -2.82 -0.18
C PHE A 17 -1.69 -2.15 -1.10
N VAL A 18 -1.92 -2.24 -2.42
CA VAL A 18 -1.03 -1.66 -3.43
C VAL A 18 -0.94 -0.14 -3.28
N MET A 19 -2.07 0.54 -3.06
CA MET A 19 -2.09 1.99 -2.89
C MET A 19 -1.26 2.47 -1.69
N ILE A 20 -1.37 1.80 -0.55
CA ILE A 20 -0.65 2.18 0.67
C ILE A 20 0.85 1.87 0.52
N VAL A 21 1.20 0.73 -0.05
CA VAL A 21 2.59 0.38 -0.36
C VAL A 21 3.18 1.39 -1.36
N LEU A 22 2.49 1.69 -2.45
CA LEU A 22 2.92 2.68 -3.43
C LEU A 22 3.16 4.05 -2.78
N THR A 23 2.22 4.52 -1.96
CA THR A 23 2.35 5.80 -1.26
C THR A 23 3.58 5.83 -0.36
N ALA A 24 3.77 4.76 0.44
CA ALA A 24 4.89 4.65 1.38
C ALA A 24 6.26 4.58 0.68
N TYR A 25 6.36 3.89 -0.46
CA TYR A 25 7.63 3.70 -1.16
C TYR A 25 7.96 4.77 -2.20
N THR A 26 7.02 5.64 -2.55
CA THR A 26 7.25 6.75 -3.50
C THR A 26 7.26 8.13 -2.84
N GLY A 27 6.65 8.26 -1.66
CA GLY A 27 6.46 9.54 -1.00
C GLY A 27 5.50 10.47 -1.76
N MET A 28 4.67 9.93 -2.65
CA MET A 28 3.66 10.70 -3.37
C MET A 28 2.62 11.31 -2.41
N ARG A 29 2.10 12.47 -2.78
CA ARG A 29 0.98 13.10 -2.07
C ARG A 29 -0.31 12.33 -2.38
N TRP A 30 -1.28 12.37 -1.46
CA TRP A 30 -2.59 11.72 -1.64
C TRP A 30 -3.23 12.03 -3.00
N GLY A 31 -3.27 13.31 -3.38
CA GLY A 31 -3.83 13.73 -4.66
C GLY A 31 -3.05 13.17 -5.85
N GLU A 32 -1.73 13.07 -5.75
CA GLU A 32 -0.88 12.52 -6.82
C GLU A 32 -1.16 11.02 -7.00
N VAL A 33 -1.22 10.24 -5.92
CA VAL A 33 -1.52 8.79 -5.97
C VAL A 33 -2.87 8.52 -6.64
N HIS A 34 -3.91 9.28 -6.27
CA HIS A 34 -5.22 9.15 -6.90
C HIS A 34 -5.33 9.80 -8.28
N GLY A 35 -4.39 10.68 -8.63
CA GLY A 35 -4.25 11.29 -9.95
C GLY A 35 -3.51 10.41 -10.95
N LEU A 36 -2.91 9.31 -10.49
CA LEU A 36 -2.20 8.37 -11.36
C LEU A 36 -3.16 7.69 -12.33
N GLU A 37 -2.84 7.82 -13.61
CA GLU A 37 -3.47 7.06 -14.68
C GLU A 37 -2.57 5.90 -15.09
N ARG A 38 -3.21 4.77 -15.45
CA ARG A 38 -2.53 3.55 -15.91
C ARG A 38 -1.49 3.81 -17.01
N PRO A 39 -1.73 4.67 -18.03
CA PRO A 39 -0.73 4.95 -19.07
C PRO A 39 0.56 5.64 -18.59
N ALA A 40 0.53 6.28 -17.42
CA ALA A 40 1.68 6.92 -16.79
C ALA A 40 2.56 5.95 -15.98
N CYS A 41 2.06 4.73 -15.75
CA CYS A 41 2.77 3.66 -15.04
C CYS A 41 3.45 2.77 -16.09
N ARG A 42 4.77 2.91 -16.27
CA ARG A 42 5.51 2.19 -17.31
C ARG A 42 6.80 1.59 -16.76
N LEU A 43 6.98 0.29 -16.99
CA LEU A 43 8.21 -0.43 -16.61
C LEU A 43 8.52 -0.20 -15.12
N ASP A 44 9.69 0.32 -14.81
CA ASP A 44 10.20 0.64 -13.46
C ASP A 44 10.00 2.12 -13.08
N ARG A 45 9.09 2.85 -13.74
CA ARG A 45 8.86 4.28 -13.50
C ARG A 45 7.40 4.70 -13.58
N ILE A 46 7.04 5.65 -12.72
CA ILE A 46 5.77 6.38 -12.81
C ILE A 46 6.06 7.84 -13.12
N GLN A 47 5.39 8.39 -14.12
CA GLN A 47 5.40 9.83 -14.36
C GLN A 47 4.30 10.53 -13.55
N ILE A 48 4.67 11.50 -12.72
CA ILE A 48 3.76 12.24 -11.85
C ILE A 48 3.48 13.60 -12.47
N ASP A 49 2.40 13.67 -13.27
CA ASP A 49 1.98 14.90 -13.94
C ASP A 49 0.67 15.48 -13.43
N TRP A 50 -0.03 14.76 -12.56
CA TRP A 50 -1.38 15.13 -12.15
C TRP A 50 -1.60 14.82 -10.69
N GLN A 51 -2.43 15.64 -10.05
CA GLN A 51 -3.03 15.33 -8.77
C GLN A 51 -4.54 15.59 -8.81
N LEU A 52 -5.27 14.88 -7.96
CA LEU A 52 -6.67 15.16 -7.69
C LEU A 52 -6.81 16.05 -6.47
N ARG A 53 -7.56 17.15 -6.63
CA ARG A 53 -7.90 18.09 -5.57
C ARG A 53 -9.40 18.07 -5.33
N GLU A 54 -9.79 18.06 -4.06
CA GLU A 54 -11.20 18.25 -3.68
C GLU A 54 -11.47 19.73 -3.44
N LEU A 55 -12.38 20.33 -4.22
CA LEU A 55 -12.79 21.73 -4.10
C LEU A 55 -14.31 21.83 -4.22
N ALA A 56 -14.97 22.50 -3.27
CA ALA A 56 -16.43 22.69 -3.25
C ALA A 56 -17.25 21.40 -3.50
N GLY A 57 -16.77 20.25 -2.99
CA GLY A 57 -17.43 18.96 -3.17
C GLY A 57 -17.14 18.24 -4.49
N GLN A 58 -16.41 18.86 -5.43
CA GLN A 58 -15.98 18.26 -6.69
C GLN A 58 -14.54 17.77 -6.62
N VAL A 59 -14.19 16.82 -7.50
CA VAL A 59 -12.82 16.33 -7.68
C VAL A 59 -12.29 16.92 -8.99
N GLU A 60 -11.29 17.78 -8.85
CA GLU A 60 -10.60 18.44 -9.96
C GLU A 60 -9.28 17.75 -10.26
N LYS A 61 -8.95 17.62 -11.55
CA LYS A 61 -7.64 17.17 -12.01
C LYS A 61 -6.78 18.39 -12.29
N VAL A 62 -5.71 18.55 -11.55
CA VAL A 62 -4.81 19.72 -11.63
C VAL A 62 -3.35 19.29 -11.70
N PRO A 63 -2.42 20.13 -12.19
CA PRO A 63 -0.99 19.87 -12.12
C PRO A 63 -0.50 19.60 -10.69
N PRO A 64 0.66 18.95 -10.50
CA PRO A 64 1.24 18.73 -9.18
C PRO A 64 1.48 20.07 -8.47
N LYS A 65 1.59 20.01 -7.14
CA LYS A 65 1.79 21.23 -6.35
C LYS A 65 3.11 21.88 -6.80
N ASP A 66 3.11 23.19 -6.94
CA ASP A 66 4.30 23.97 -7.31
C ASP A 66 4.90 23.52 -8.66
N ASP A 67 4.05 23.00 -9.57
CA ASP A 67 4.40 22.48 -10.90
C ASP A 67 5.48 21.38 -10.86
N SER A 68 5.50 20.58 -9.78
CA SER A 68 6.53 19.59 -9.49
C SER A 68 6.39 18.30 -10.32
N HIS A 69 6.40 18.42 -11.65
CA HIS A 69 6.42 17.31 -12.61
C HIS A 69 7.68 16.49 -12.48
N ARG A 70 7.54 15.17 -12.30
CA ARG A 70 8.70 14.32 -11.98
C ARG A 70 8.47 12.84 -12.25
N PRO A 71 9.55 12.09 -12.50
CA PRO A 71 9.52 10.64 -12.41
C PRO A 71 9.56 10.18 -10.94
N ALA A 72 8.95 9.02 -10.68
CA ALA A 72 9.21 8.21 -9.50
C ALA A 72 9.69 6.83 -9.94
N ASP A 73 10.97 6.55 -9.70
CA ASP A 73 11.55 5.24 -9.96
C ASP A 73 11.01 4.20 -8.96
N LEU A 74 10.72 3.01 -9.47
CA LEU A 74 10.12 1.90 -8.74
C LEU A 74 11.14 0.77 -8.56
N PRO A 75 11.34 0.26 -7.33
CA PRO A 75 12.03 -1.01 -7.16
C PRO A 75 11.25 -2.17 -7.82
N PRO A 76 11.91 -3.29 -8.19
CA PRO A 76 11.29 -4.40 -8.90
C PRO A 76 9.97 -4.90 -8.30
N PHE A 77 9.90 -5.08 -6.97
CA PHE A 77 8.67 -5.54 -6.32
C PHE A 77 7.50 -4.57 -6.55
N LEU A 78 7.76 -3.27 -6.52
CA LEU A 78 6.74 -2.25 -6.65
C LEU A 78 6.31 -2.09 -8.10
N ALA A 79 7.24 -2.22 -9.04
CA ALA A 79 6.93 -2.27 -10.47
C ALA A 79 5.98 -3.43 -10.79
N ALA A 80 6.23 -4.62 -10.21
CA ALA A 80 5.34 -5.78 -10.35
C ALA A 80 3.94 -5.49 -9.78
N LEU A 81 3.84 -4.97 -8.54
CA LEU A 81 2.56 -4.63 -7.91
C LEU A 81 1.75 -3.60 -8.71
N VAL A 82 2.42 -2.57 -9.25
CA VAL A 82 1.78 -1.52 -10.05
C VAL A 82 1.32 -2.08 -11.40
N SER A 83 2.13 -2.93 -12.04
CA SER A 83 1.77 -3.61 -13.28
C SER A 83 0.50 -4.46 -13.09
N ASP A 84 0.47 -5.29 -12.04
CA ASP A 84 -0.68 -6.14 -11.73
C ASP A 84 -1.93 -5.32 -11.36
N GLN A 85 -1.78 -4.19 -10.65
CA GLN A 85 -2.89 -3.28 -10.38
C GLN A 85 -3.45 -2.66 -11.68
N SER A 86 -2.56 -2.33 -12.62
CA SER A 86 -2.93 -1.76 -13.92
C SER A 86 -3.72 -2.75 -14.77
N THR A 87 -3.42 -4.05 -14.69
CA THR A 87 -4.18 -5.10 -15.40
C THR A 87 -5.52 -5.42 -14.74
N ARG A 88 -5.59 -5.39 -13.40
CA ARG A 88 -6.83 -5.61 -12.62
C ARG A 88 -7.82 -4.44 -12.76
N THR A 89 -7.33 -3.22 -12.79
CA THR A 89 -8.20 -2.02 -12.89
C THR A 89 -8.58 -1.76 -14.34
N ARG A 90 -9.86 -1.88 -14.68
CA ARG A 90 -10.36 -1.68 -16.06
C ARG A 90 -11.30 -0.50 -16.17
N GLY A 91 -11.45 0.01 -17.39
CA GLY A 91 -12.39 1.09 -17.71
C GLY A 91 -11.92 2.48 -17.29
N ARG A 92 -12.84 3.44 -17.41
CA ARG A 92 -12.65 4.85 -17.01
C ARG A 92 -13.43 5.11 -15.71
N CYS A 93 -13.10 6.20 -15.02
CA CYS A 93 -13.86 6.60 -13.82
C CYS A 93 -15.32 6.96 -14.17
N ALA A 94 -16.24 6.72 -13.24
CA ALA A 94 -17.66 7.06 -13.37
C ALA A 94 -18.00 8.48 -12.86
N CYS A 95 -17.02 9.39 -12.88
CA CYS A 95 -17.20 10.77 -12.42
C CYS A 95 -18.01 11.59 -13.43
N GLU A 96 -18.82 12.51 -12.93
CA GLU A 96 -19.56 13.48 -13.74
C GLU A 96 -18.78 14.79 -13.90
N GLY A 97 -19.22 15.65 -14.82
CA GLY A 97 -18.67 16.98 -15.06
C GLY A 97 -17.80 17.08 -16.32
N ARG A 98 -17.13 18.22 -16.49
CA ARG A 98 -16.13 18.49 -17.53
C ARG A 98 -14.92 19.18 -16.90
N TYR A 99 -13.76 19.10 -17.56
CA TYR A 99 -12.51 19.71 -17.09
C TYR A 99 -12.75 21.17 -16.65
N PRO A 100 -12.24 21.61 -15.47
CA PRO A 100 -11.22 20.97 -14.62
C PRO A 100 -11.72 19.83 -13.72
N ALA A 101 -13.05 19.60 -13.63
CA ALA A 101 -13.57 18.41 -12.98
C ALA A 101 -13.16 17.15 -13.75
N CYS A 102 -12.97 16.03 -13.05
CA CYS A 102 -12.50 14.79 -13.66
C CYS A 102 -13.31 14.36 -14.91
N GLY A 103 -14.64 14.54 -14.86
CA GLY A 103 -15.52 14.37 -16.02
C GLY A 103 -15.56 12.96 -16.64
N GLY A 104 -15.13 11.93 -15.92
CA GLY A 104 -15.35 10.54 -16.31
C GLY A 104 -14.36 9.99 -17.34
N GLY A 105 -13.41 10.80 -17.81
CA GLY A 105 -12.53 10.44 -18.93
C GLY A 105 -11.28 9.64 -18.55
N GLY A 106 -10.76 9.78 -17.33
CA GLY A 106 -9.43 9.25 -17.00
C GLY A 106 -9.38 7.74 -16.72
N GLN A 107 -8.26 7.12 -17.06
CA GLN A 107 -7.97 5.71 -16.80
C GLN A 107 -7.15 5.57 -15.52
N PHE A 108 -7.77 5.87 -14.38
CA PHE A 108 -7.08 5.93 -13.10
C PHE A 108 -6.64 4.55 -12.59
N LEU A 109 -5.50 4.52 -11.90
CA LEU A 109 -4.94 3.32 -11.28
C LEU A 109 -5.74 2.88 -10.05
N PHE A 110 -6.27 3.84 -9.28
CA PHE A 110 -7.06 3.57 -8.07
C PHE A 110 -8.42 4.26 -8.13
N LEU A 111 -9.47 3.44 -8.08
CA LEU A 111 -10.86 3.87 -7.98
C LEU A 111 -11.53 3.19 -6.79
N SER A 112 -12.49 3.89 -6.22
CA SER A 112 -13.34 3.34 -5.16
C SER A 112 -14.32 2.31 -5.74
N PRO A 113 -15.00 1.51 -4.90
CA PRO A 113 -15.85 0.40 -5.36
C PRO A 113 -16.97 0.79 -6.33
N ASN A 114 -17.42 2.04 -6.33
CA ASN A 114 -18.44 2.54 -7.24
C ASN A 114 -17.87 3.09 -8.57
N GLY A 115 -16.58 2.87 -8.84
CA GLY A 115 -15.88 3.36 -10.03
C GLY A 115 -15.56 4.86 -10.00
N ARG A 116 -15.76 5.56 -8.88
CA ARG A 116 -15.42 6.99 -8.69
C ARG A 116 -14.17 7.16 -7.83
N HIS A 117 -13.65 8.38 -7.72
CA HIS A 117 -12.48 8.66 -6.87
C HIS A 117 -12.76 8.50 -5.38
N HIS A 118 -11.73 8.05 -4.65
CA HIS A 118 -11.73 8.10 -3.20
C HIS A 118 -11.77 9.56 -2.72
N ARG A 119 -12.66 9.84 -1.77
CA ARG A 119 -12.66 11.10 -1.02
C ARG A 119 -11.70 10.97 0.14
N ARG A 120 -10.77 11.92 0.29
CA ARG A 120 -9.72 11.91 1.30
C ARG A 120 -10.28 11.76 2.70
N SER A 121 -11.29 12.56 3.05
CA SER A 121 -11.90 12.54 4.39
C SER A 121 -12.61 11.21 4.69
N THR A 122 -13.38 10.70 3.73
CA THR A 122 -14.07 9.41 3.84
C THR A 122 -13.08 8.26 3.97
N TYR A 123 -12.04 8.24 3.14
CA TYR A 123 -11.01 7.20 3.17
C TYR A 123 -10.24 7.23 4.49
N ALA A 124 -9.78 8.41 4.90
CA ALA A 124 -9.06 8.58 6.15
C ALA A 124 -9.88 8.07 7.34
N ARG A 125 -11.15 8.46 7.42
CA ARG A 125 -12.05 8.11 8.52
C ARG A 125 -12.45 6.63 8.56
N ARG A 126 -12.61 5.99 7.40
CA ARG A 126 -13.17 4.63 7.31
C ARG A 126 -12.12 3.53 7.20
N ILE A 127 -10.97 3.83 6.61
CA ILE A 127 -9.96 2.82 6.26
C ILE A 127 -8.62 3.17 6.93
N PHE A 128 -8.05 4.33 6.64
CA PHE A 128 -6.68 4.65 7.06
C PHE A 128 -6.53 4.78 8.58
N GLN A 129 -7.33 5.63 9.23
CA GLN A 129 -7.24 5.85 10.68
C GLN A 129 -7.56 4.57 11.47
N PRO A 130 -8.64 3.81 11.17
CA PRO A 130 -8.87 2.56 11.88
C PRO A 130 -7.76 1.51 11.65
N ALA A 131 -7.13 1.46 10.48
CA ALA A 131 -5.98 0.58 10.22
C ALA A 131 -4.74 0.99 11.03
N ALA A 132 -4.45 2.29 11.10
CA ALA A 132 -3.29 2.84 11.79
C ALA A 132 -3.45 2.84 13.32
N ASP A 133 -4.56 3.41 13.82
CA ASP A 133 -4.80 3.63 15.24
C ASP A 133 -5.48 2.43 15.92
N GLY A 134 -5.97 1.45 15.15
CA GLY A 134 -6.78 0.35 15.68
C GLY A 134 -8.15 0.80 16.20
N ARG A 135 -8.58 2.03 15.87
CA ARG A 135 -9.82 2.65 16.37
C ARG A 135 -10.47 3.53 15.30
N TYR A 136 -11.79 3.45 15.19
CA TYR A 136 -12.57 4.38 14.38
C TYR A 136 -12.58 5.78 15.01
N PRO A 137 -12.45 6.86 14.24
CA PRO A 137 -12.41 8.20 14.81
C PRO A 137 -13.73 8.57 15.48
N ARG A 138 -13.63 9.36 16.54
CA ARG A 138 -14.78 9.89 17.29
C ARG A 138 -15.75 10.61 16.34
N GLY A 139 -17.03 10.38 16.54
CA GLY A 139 -18.09 11.22 15.96
C GLY A 139 -18.35 12.41 16.87
N THR A 140 -19.13 13.39 16.40
CA THR A 140 -19.60 14.50 17.23
C THR A 140 -20.42 14.03 18.44
N ARG A 141 -21.06 12.84 18.34
CA ARG A 141 -21.91 12.25 19.39
C ARG A 141 -21.51 10.84 19.81
N GLN A 142 -20.43 10.28 19.27
CA GLN A 142 -20.07 8.87 19.50
C GLN A 142 -18.58 8.74 19.85
N ILE A 143 -18.30 7.99 20.92
CA ILE A 143 -16.94 7.54 21.24
C ILE A 143 -16.47 6.65 20.09
N GLY A 144 -15.25 6.88 19.63
CA GLY A 144 -14.64 6.10 18.55
C GLY A 144 -14.48 4.66 19.00
N LYS A 145 -14.96 3.70 18.21
CA LYS A 145 -14.97 2.27 18.57
C LYS A 145 -13.64 1.62 18.23
N SER A 146 -13.14 0.70 19.05
CA SER A 146 -12.00 -0.13 18.68
C SER A 146 -12.31 -0.99 17.44
N VAL A 147 -11.30 -1.27 16.63
CA VAL A 147 -11.41 -2.23 15.53
C VAL A 147 -11.33 -3.63 16.13
N LEU A 148 -12.47 -4.31 16.14
CA LEU A 148 -12.56 -5.71 16.55
C LEU A 148 -12.15 -6.62 15.39
N VAL A 149 -11.45 -7.69 15.74
CA VAL A 149 -11.03 -8.70 14.78
C VAL A 149 -11.20 -10.11 15.32
N ASP A 150 -11.39 -11.07 14.41
CA ASP A 150 -11.21 -12.49 14.69
C ASP A 150 -9.74 -12.83 14.49
N ALA A 151 -9.03 -13.09 15.60
CA ALA A 151 -7.59 -13.33 15.64
C ALA A 151 -7.18 -14.77 15.34
N THR A 152 -8.09 -15.61 14.86
CA THR A 152 -7.78 -16.98 14.38
C THR A 152 -6.69 -17.03 13.32
N VAL A 153 -6.54 -15.95 12.55
CA VAL A 153 -5.48 -15.75 11.57
C VAL A 153 -4.86 -14.38 11.79
N TRP A 154 -3.54 -14.24 11.69
CA TRP A 154 -2.88 -12.94 11.82
C TRP A 154 -3.11 -12.05 10.58
N PRO A 155 -3.26 -10.70 10.73
CA PRO A 155 -3.32 -9.92 11.97
C PRO A 155 -4.73 -9.84 12.57
N GLY A 156 -5.64 -10.70 12.13
CA GLY A 156 -7.04 -10.74 12.48
C GLY A 156 -7.92 -10.23 11.34
N THR A 157 -9.08 -10.86 11.15
CA THR A 157 -10.07 -10.42 10.15
C THR A 157 -11.07 -9.46 10.79
N PRO A 158 -11.32 -8.25 10.22
CA PRO A 158 -12.25 -7.29 10.80
C PRO A 158 -13.64 -7.86 11.06
N LEU A 159 -14.12 -7.65 12.28
CA LEU A 159 -15.48 -7.95 12.71
C LEU A 159 -16.30 -6.65 12.76
N PRO A 160 -17.64 -6.74 12.75
CA PRO A 160 -18.48 -5.55 12.90
C PRO A 160 -18.16 -4.77 14.18
N ALA A 161 -18.06 -3.44 14.06
CA ALA A 161 -17.64 -2.58 15.17
C ALA A 161 -18.68 -2.54 16.30
N TRP A 162 -18.33 -3.08 17.46
CA TRP A 162 -19.13 -3.01 18.68
C TRP A 162 -18.74 -1.78 19.52
N PRO A 163 -19.65 -1.25 20.36
CA PRO A 163 -19.28 -0.28 21.39
C PRO A 163 -18.28 -0.91 22.38
N ASP A 164 -17.35 -0.08 22.89
CA ASP A 164 -16.44 -0.52 23.95
C ASP A 164 -17.25 -0.92 25.20
N ALA A 165 -16.83 -1.99 25.86
CA ALA A 165 -17.40 -2.38 27.14
C ALA A 165 -17.07 -1.32 28.20
N VAL A 166 -18.06 -0.96 29.02
CA VAL A 166 -17.85 -0.01 30.12
C VAL A 166 -17.52 -0.81 31.38
N PRO A 167 -16.36 -0.58 32.03
CA PRO A 167 -16.02 -1.25 33.29
C PRO A 167 -17.15 -1.15 34.31
N GLY A 168 -17.49 -2.26 34.95
CA GLY A 168 -18.56 -2.34 35.95
C GLY A 168 -19.99 -2.37 35.39
N LYS A 169 -20.20 -2.29 34.07
CA LYS A 169 -21.51 -2.48 33.45
C LYS A 169 -21.59 -3.85 32.78
N GLN A 170 -22.74 -4.51 32.89
CA GLN A 170 -23.00 -5.73 32.14
C GLN A 170 -22.88 -5.44 30.64
N PHE A 171 -22.00 -6.18 29.97
CA PHE A 171 -21.87 -6.08 28.53
C PHE A 171 -22.97 -6.89 27.84
N VAL A 172 -23.80 -6.22 27.05
CA VAL A 172 -24.82 -6.87 26.21
C VAL A 172 -24.36 -6.77 24.76
N PRO A 173 -24.11 -7.90 24.08
CA PRO A 173 -23.73 -7.91 22.67
C PRO A 173 -24.73 -7.11 21.83
N PRO A 174 -24.27 -6.17 20.99
CA PRO A 174 -25.16 -5.40 20.15
C PRO A 174 -25.90 -6.33 19.16
N ARG A 175 -27.18 -6.05 18.93
CA ARG A 175 -28.03 -6.76 17.96
C ARG A 175 -28.60 -5.75 16.96
N GLY A 176 -28.78 -6.16 15.70
CA GLY A 176 -29.37 -5.31 14.67
C GLY A 176 -28.93 -5.67 13.26
N LYS A 177 -29.51 -4.98 12.27
CA LYS A 177 -29.17 -5.18 10.85
C LYS A 177 -27.69 -4.86 10.61
N GLY A 178 -26.95 -5.82 10.04
CA GLY A 178 -25.51 -5.69 9.79
C GLY A 178 -24.60 -5.94 11.00
N VAL A 179 -25.16 -6.30 12.16
CA VAL A 179 -24.38 -6.69 13.35
C VAL A 179 -24.24 -8.21 13.36
N ARG A 180 -23.03 -8.71 13.09
CA ARG A 180 -22.69 -10.13 13.26
C ARG A 180 -22.41 -10.38 14.74
N VAL A 181 -23.10 -11.37 15.31
CA VAL A 181 -22.86 -11.81 16.70
C VAL A 181 -21.52 -12.53 16.74
N VAL A 182 -20.61 -12.05 17.61
CA VAL A 182 -19.36 -12.74 17.90
C VAL A 182 -19.68 -13.98 18.75
N ARG A 183 -19.30 -15.17 18.26
CA ARG A 183 -19.60 -16.46 18.91
C ARG A 183 -18.47 -16.88 19.85
N GLU A 184 -18.81 -17.74 20.80
CA GLU A 184 -17.91 -18.25 21.86
C GLU A 184 -16.70 -19.04 21.34
N GLY A 185 -16.72 -19.49 20.08
CA GLY A 185 -15.58 -20.13 19.39
C GLY A 185 -14.73 -19.20 18.52
N GLN A 186 -15.03 -17.91 18.46
CA GLN A 186 -14.14 -16.94 17.80
C GLN A 186 -13.05 -16.50 18.78
N ALA A 187 -11.91 -16.05 18.27
CA ALA A 187 -10.85 -15.44 19.07
C ALA A 187 -10.94 -13.91 18.97
N PRO A 188 -11.91 -13.24 19.62
CA PRO A 188 -12.06 -11.80 19.50
C PRO A 188 -10.86 -11.08 20.08
N ALA A 189 -10.28 -10.18 19.29
CA ALA A 189 -9.25 -9.26 19.73
C ALA A 189 -9.55 -7.84 19.24
N VAL A 190 -8.75 -6.89 19.71
CA VAL A 190 -8.73 -5.52 19.18
C VAL A 190 -7.38 -5.27 18.53
N TRP A 191 -7.38 -4.54 17.42
CA TRP A 191 -6.14 -3.98 16.92
C TRP A 191 -5.63 -2.88 17.85
N LEU A 192 -4.38 -3.00 18.26
CA LEU A 192 -3.63 -1.92 18.89
C LEU A 192 -3.13 -0.92 17.82
N PRO A 193 -2.91 0.35 18.20
CA PRO A 193 -2.31 1.32 17.29
C PRO A 193 -0.94 0.84 16.82
N LEU A 194 -0.68 0.95 15.53
CA LEU A 194 0.65 0.74 14.95
C LEU A 194 1.56 1.93 15.25
N ILE A 195 1.04 3.12 14.96
CA ILE A 195 1.67 4.42 15.20
C ILE A 195 0.53 5.39 15.46
N GLU A 196 0.46 5.93 16.67
CA GLU A 196 -0.58 6.88 17.04
C GLU A 196 -0.51 8.16 16.20
N GLY A 197 -1.63 8.57 15.63
CA GLY A 197 -1.72 9.83 14.90
C GLY A 197 -1.07 9.81 13.51
N LEU A 198 -0.75 8.63 12.98
CA LEU A 198 -0.26 8.50 11.61
C LEU A 198 -1.32 9.02 10.63
N THR A 199 -0.89 9.88 9.71
CA THR A 199 -1.74 10.39 8.63
C THR A 199 -1.28 9.85 7.29
N PRO A 200 -2.10 9.91 6.22
CA PRO A 200 -1.64 9.58 4.87
C PRO A 200 -0.41 10.39 4.44
N HIS A 201 -0.29 11.65 4.90
CA HIS A 201 0.91 12.46 4.64
C HIS A 201 2.12 12.01 5.46
N GLY A 202 1.90 11.38 6.61
CA GLY A 202 2.93 10.74 7.41
C GLY A 202 3.74 9.70 6.63
N LEU A 203 3.11 8.96 5.70
CA LEU A 203 3.82 8.01 4.82
C LEU A 203 4.87 8.69 3.95
N ARG A 204 4.60 9.91 3.48
CA ARG A 204 5.59 10.71 2.73
C ARG A 204 6.74 11.16 3.62
N HIS A 205 6.48 11.51 4.87
CA HIS A 205 7.54 11.81 5.83
C HIS A 205 8.39 10.57 6.12
N SER A 206 7.75 9.40 6.31
CA SER A 206 8.47 8.12 6.44
C SER A 206 9.36 7.85 5.23
N HIS A 207 8.86 8.04 4.01
CA HIS A 207 9.66 7.87 2.79
C HIS A 207 10.87 8.81 2.75
N LYS A 208 10.72 10.08 3.17
CA LYS A 208 11.83 11.03 3.30
C LYS A 208 12.85 10.54 4.32
N THR A 209 12.40 10.05 5.48
CA THR A 209 13.28 9.48 6.50
C THR A 209 14.05 8.26 5.97
N TRP A 210 13.39 7.35 5.26
CA TRP A 210 14.05 6.19 4.66
C TRP A 210 15.18 6.60 3.71
N MET A 211 14.94 7.58 2.83
CA MET A 211 15.99 8.09 1.96
C MET A 211 17.16 8.74 2.72
N LEU A 212 16.92 9.31 3.90
CA LEU A 212 17.98 9.85 4.76
C LEU A 212 18.79 8.73 5.42
N GLU A 213 18.12 7.72 5.99
CA GLU A 213 18.74 6.51 6.56
C GLU A 213 19.60 5.78 5.52
N ASP A 214 19.08 5.70 4.30
CA ASP A 214 19.70 5.04 3.15
C ASP A 214 20.78 5.90 2.48
N ALA A 215 21.10 7.08 3.02
CA ALA A 215 22.09 8.02 2.50
C ALA A 215 21.90 8.37 1.00
N ILE A 216 20.64 8.45 0.55
CA ILE A 216 20.32 8.82 -0.83
C ILE A 216 20.72 10.28 -1.07
N PRO A 217 21.37 10.65 -2.19
CA PRO A 217 21.78 12.03 -2.43
C PRO A 217 20.61 13.03 -2.40
N GLU A 218 20.83 14.19 -1.77
CA GLU A 218 19.80 15.22 -1.56
C GLU A 218 19.10 15.64 -2.87
N VAL A 219 19.84 15.72 -3.97
CA VAL A 219 19.29 16.04 -5.30
C VAL A 219 18.23 15.03 -5.76
N LEU A 220 18.46 13.73 -5.57
CA LEU A 220 17.48 12.68 -5.90
C LEU A 220 16.31 12.69 -4.90
N GLN A 221 16.57 12.97 -3.63
CA GLN A 221 15.47 13.12 -2.65
C GLN A 221 14.54 14.28 -3.02
N ALA A 222 15.11 15.41 -3.44
CA ALA A 222 14.37 16.60 -3.84
C ALA A 222 13.58 16.35 -5.12
N GLU A 223 14.22 15.77 -6.16
CA GLU A 223 13.53 15.37 -7.38
C GLU A 223 12.37 14.43 -7.05
N ARG A 224 12.60 13.32 -6.33
CA ARG A 224 11.57 12.32 -6.01
C ARG A 224 10.39 12.89 -5.25
N LEU A 225 10.62 13.83 -4.34
CA LEU A 225 9.55 14.47 -3.58
C LEU A 225 8.91 15.66 -4.31
N GLY A 226 9.49 16.14 -5.41
CA GLY A 226 9.03 17.35 -6.07
C GLY A 226 9.28 18.58 -5.19
N HIS A 227 10.49 18.68 -4.64
CA HIS A 227 10.99 19.81 -3.88
C HIS A 227 12.08 20.52 -4.68
N THR A 228 12.19 21.84 -4.51
CA THR A 228 13.33 22.61 -5.02
C THR A 228 14.52 22.44 -4.08
N VAL A 229 15.72 22.24 -4.63
CA VAL A 229 16.98 22.28 -3.86
C VAL A 229 17.41 23.75 -3.71
N PRO A 230 17.52 24.29 -2.49
CA PRO A 230 17.93 25.68 -2.29
C PRO A 230 19.42 25.89 -2.59
N GLY A 231 19.74 27.05 -3.17
CA GLY A 231 21.12 27.54 -3.37
C GLY A 231 21.85 26.96 -4.60
N ILE A 232 23.17 27.23 -4.69
CA ILE A 232 24.05 26.85 -5.82
C ILE A 232 24.02 25.34 -6.11
N ARG A 233 23.80 24.51 -5.08
CA ARG A 233 23.71 23.05 -5.24
C ARG A 233 22.59 22.61 -6.19
N GLY A 234 21.48 23.36 -6.27
CA GLY A 234 20.40 23.11 -7.22
C GLY A 234 20.76 23.41 -8.68
N VAL A 235 21.82 24.19 -8.93
CA VAL A 235 22.26 24.61 -10.26
C VAL A 235 23.22 23.58 -10.90
N TYR A 236 23.95 22.80 -10.09
CA TYR A 236 25.04 21.93 -10.58
C TYR A 236 24.87 20.43 -10.28
N SER A 237 23.85 20.03 -9.52
CA SER A 237 23.64 18.62 -9.18
C SER A 237 22.62 17.99 -10.15
N HIS A 238 23.04 16.95 -10.87
CA HIS A 238 22.14 16.14 -11.70
C HIS A 238 21.93 14.76 -11.08
N VAL A 239 20.70 14.25 -11.18
CA VAL A 239 20.40 12.87 -10.79
C VAL A 239 20.99 11.91 -11.84
N SER A 240 21.95 11.09 -11.44
CA SER A 240 22.53 10.05 -12.32
C SER A 240 21.73 8.75 -12.28
N GLN A 241 21.93 7.90 -13.29
CA GLN A 241 21.32 6.57 -13.31
C GLN A 241 21.76 5.71 -12.13
N THR A 242 23.05 5.77 -11.75
CA THR A 242 23.60 5.07 -10.58
C THR A 242 22.87 5.46 -9.29
N MET A 243 22.54 6.75 -9.09
CA MET A 243 21.76 7.18 -7.92
C MET A 243 20.35 6.56 -7.91
N ARG A 244 19.71 6.45 -9.08
CA ARG A 244 18.38 5.84 -9.21
C ARG A 244 18.44 4.34 -8.95
N ASP A 245 19.45 3.66 -9.46
CA ASP A 245 19.63 2.22 -9.26
C ASP A 245 19.94 1.89 -7.79
N ASP A 246 20.76 2.70 -7.12
CA ASP A 246 21.01 2.59 -5.69
C ASP A 246 19.73 2.80 -4.85
N LEU A 247 18.92 3.82 -5.18
CA LEU A 247 17.62 4.03 -4.54
C LEU A 247 16.70 2.81 -4.74
N LYS A 248 16.59 2.28 -5.96
CA LYS A 248 15.77 1.09 -6.26
C LYS A 248 16.25 -0.12 -5.47
N ALA A 249 17.56 -0.36 -5.40
CA ALA A 249 18.13 -1.49 -4.66
C ALA A 249 17.84 -1.39 -3.15
N LYS A 250 18.00 -0.21 -2.54
CA LYS A 250 17.73 -0.01 -1.11
C LYS A 250 16.25 -0.14 -0.76
N LEU A 251 15.36 0.41 -1.60
CA LEU A 251 13.92 0.22 -1.43
C LEU A 251 13.49 -1.24 -1.64
N GLN A 252 14.11 -1.97 -2.57
CA GLN A 252 13.87 -3.40 -2.76
C GLN A 252 14.25 -4.20 -1.51
N ARG A 253 15.46 -3.96 -0.97
CA ARG A 253 15.93 -4.59 0.27
C ARG A 253 14.98 -4.32 1.44
N ARG A 254 14.55 -3.06 1.61
CA ARG A 254 13.60 -2.67 2.66
C ARG A 254 12.26 -3.42 2.54
N TRP A 255 11.82 -3.70 1.32
CA TRP A 255 10.62 -4.52 1.10
C TRP A 255 10.83 -5.98 1.51
N GLU A 256 11.94 -6.59 1.08
CA GLU A 256 12.30 -7.97 1.43
C GLU A 256 12.41 -8.15 2.94
N ASP A 257 13.10 -7.24 3.63
CA ASP A 257 13.22 -7.25 5.09
C ASP A 257 11.84 -7.11 5.75
N SER A 258 10.96 -6.25 5.20
CA SER A 258 9.60 -6.12 5.71
C SER A 258 8.76 -7.38 5.52
N LEU A 259 8.92 -8.07 4.38
CA LEU A 259 8.20 -9.29 4.07
C LEU A 259 8.68 -10.47 4.91
N ALA A 260 9.99 -10.56 5.14
CA ALA A 260 10.59 -11.53 6.07
C ALA A 260 10.06 -11.32 7.50
N ALA A 261 10.10 -10.07 7.99
CA ALA A 261 9.50 -9.72 9.28
C ALA A 261 8.00 -10.05 9.34
N ARG A 262 7.26 -10.00 8.21
CA ARG A 262 5.85 -10.43 8.18
C ARG A 262 5.68 -11.91 8.47
N LEU A 263 6.56 -12.72 7.88
CA LEU A 263 6.49 -14.18 7.93
C LEU A 263 6.71 -14.68 9.36
N GLU A 264 7.51 -13.97 10.16
CA GLU A 264 7.70 -14.24 11.59
C GLU A 264 6.37 -14.18 12.38
N PHE A 265 5.44 -13.30 12.00
CA PHE A 265 4.12 -13.21 12.65
C PHE A 265 3.13 -14.27 12.16
N GLY A 266 3.31 -14.79 10.95
CA GLY A 266 2.44 -15.81 10.40
C GLY A 266 2.62 -16.02 8.91
N PRO A 267 2.57 -17.28 8.42
CA PRO A 267 2.86 -17.58 7.02
C PRO A 267 1.75 -17.11 6.07
N ARG A 268 0.51 -16.95 6.51
CA ARG A 268 -0.61 -16.60 5.62
C ARG A 268 -1.13 -15.20 5.90
N SER A 269 -1.86 -14.66 4.93
CA SER A 269 -2.65 -13.44 5.08
C SER A 269 -4.08 -13.68 4.61
N PRO A 270 -5.09 -13.09 5.25
CA PRO A 270 -6.44 -13.07 4.68
C PRO A 270 -6.58 -12.13 3.48
N VAL A 271 -5.55 -11.31 3.19
CA VAL A 271 -5.48 -10.46 1.99
C VAL A 271 -4.88 -11.28 0.85
N PRO A 272 -5.66 -11.64 -0.21
CA PRO A 272 -5.21 -12.56 -1.26
C PRO A 272 -3.89 -12.14 -1.93
N LEU A 273 -3.72 -10.85 -2.22
CA LEU A 273 -2.48 -10.35 -2.83
C LEU A 273 -1.27 -10.55 -1.90
N LEU A 274 -1.39 -10.22 -0.61
CA LEU A 274 -0.28 -10.42 0.33
C LEU A 274 -0.03 -11.91 0.59
N ASP A 275 -1.07 -12.72 0.64
CA ASP A 275 -0.97 -14.17 0.82
C ASP A 275 -0.15 -14.83 -0.29
N GLY A 276 -0.36 -14.41 -1.54
CA GLY A 276 0.45 -14.82 -2.69
C GLY A 276 1.92 -14.39 -2.58
N LEU A 277 2.18 -13.16 -2.11
CA LEU A 277 3.55 -12.66 -1.88
C LEU A 277 4.26 -13.45 -0.78
N LEU A 278 3.58 -13.76 0.33
CA LEU A 278 4.12 -14.56 1.42
C LEU A 278 4.40 -16.00 0.97
N GLU A 279 3.52 -16.57 0.14
CA GLU A 279 3.73 -17.90 -0.44
C GLU A 279 4.93 -17.94 -1.37
N ALA A 280 5.08 -16.95 -2.25
CA ALA A 280 6.24 -16.83 -3.12
C ALA A 280 7.55 -16.70 -2.33
N ALA A 281 7.55 -15.87 -1.28
CA ALA A 281 8.73 -15.68 -0.42
C ALA A 281 9.13 -16.98 0.30
N ARG A 282 8.18 -17.74 0.85
CA ARG A 282 8.46 -19.04 1.46
C ARG A 282 9.04 -20.04 0.47
N LYS A 283 8.51 -20.08 -0.77
CA LYS A 283 9.01 -20.98 -1.81
C LYS A 283 10.45 -20.64 -2.24
N ALA A 284 10.81 -19.36 -2.20
CA ALA A 284 12.17 -18.92 -2.51
C ALA A 284 13.19 -19.26 -1.39
N ASP A 285 12.73 -19.40 -0.14
CA ASP A 285 13.56 -19.72 1.03
C ASP A 285 13.82 -21.23 1.21
N VAL A 286 13.05 -22.10 0.54
CA VAL A 286 13.32 -23.54 0.51
C VAL A 286 14.53 -23.80 -0.41
N PRO A 287 15.65 -24.35 0.11
CA PRO A 287 16.76 -24.73 -0.75
C PRO A 287 16.28 -25.71 -1.81
N VAL A 288 16.59 -25.44 -3.08
CA VAL A 288 16.39 -26.40 -4.16
C VAL A 288 17.32 -27.57 -3.85
N ASP A 289 16.77 -28.62 -3.25
CA ASP A 289 17.53 -29.80 -2.90
C ASP A 289 18.12 -30.41 -4.18
N ALA A 290 19.37 -30.82 -4.10
CA ALA A 290 20.20 -31.33 -5.20
C ALA A 290 19.77 -32.75 -5.63
N SER A 291 18.49 -32.99 -5.86
CA SER A 291 17.94 -34.27 -6.29
C SER A 291 17.92 -34.42 -7.82
N GLY A 292 19.00 -33.99 -8.47
CA GLY A 292 19.22 -34.08 -9.92
C GLY A 292 20.46 -34.88 -10.30
N GLN A 293 20.95 -35.77 -9.42
CA GLN A 293 22.03 -36.70 -9.74
C GLN A 293 21.51 -38.13 -9.60
N LYS A 294 20.80 -38.59 -10.63
CA LYS A 294 20.61 -40.02 -10.91
C LYS A 294 21.38 -40.37 -12.17
N ASP A 295 22.57 -40.90 -11.92
CA ASP A 295 23.09 -42.12 -12.52
C ASP A 295 23.16 -42.19 -14.06
N ASP A 296 24.23 -41.63 -14.64
CA ASP A 296 24.74 -42.02 -15.96
C ASP A 296 26.10 -42.72 -15.80
N SER A 297 26.15 -43.74 -14.94
CA SER A 297 27.35 -44.57 -14.73
C SER A 297 27.22 -46.01 -15.25
N ARG A 298 26.30 -46.24 -16.21
CA ARG A 298 26.17 -47.53 -16.91
C ARG A 298 26.08 -47.37 -18.43
N ARG A 299 27.17 -46.94 -19.06
CA ARG A 299 27.38 -47.17 -20.51
C ARG A 299 28.86 -47.11 -20.90
N ARG A 300 29.66 -48.07 -20.42
CA ARG A 300 30.79 -48.63 -21.19
C ARG A 300 30.91 -50.12 -20.86
N LEU A 301 30.78 -50.96 -21.88
CA LEU A 301 31.41 -52.26 -22.12
C LEU A 301 30.46 -53.22 -22.88
N ALA A 302 30.43 -53.05 -24.20
CA ALA A 302 30.12 -54.00 -25.28
C ALA A 302 29.92 -53.11 -26.52
N SER A 303 30.78 -53.08 -27.53
CA SER A 303 31.26 -54.19 -28.35
C SER A 303 32.62 -53.87 -28.98
N VAL A 304 33.59 -54.75 -28.73
CA VAL A 304 34.63 -55.11 -29.70
C VAL A 304 34.28 -56.53 -30.14
N SER A 305 34.22 -56.72 -31.46
CA SER A 305 34.06 -57.95 -32.27
C SER A 305 32.93 -57.76 -33.28
#